data_AF-W3XQ80-F1
#
_entry.id   AF-W3XQ80-F1
#
_cell.length_a   1.000
_cell.length_b   1.000
_cell.length_c   1.000
_cell.angle_alpha   90.00
_cell.angle_beta   90.00
_cell.angle_gamma   90.00
#
_symmetry.space_group_name_H-M   'P 1'
#
loop_
_entity.id
_entity.type
_entity.pdbx_description
1 polymer ?
#
loop_
_entity_poly.entity_id
_entity_poly.type
_entity_poly.pdbx_seq_one_letter_code
_entity_poly.pdbx_strand_id
1 'polypeptide(L)'
;MRNSKQLRRQNIIPSNVRFQVCLPPPYNVQVVHCKHKVVNAIEPLYEQRFEETIDRIVAGIPHDDMGGPLQGLLDRVARLCRRIPQDVNIAFHLCYGDLYHKHFVEPQDTALPVKLTNAILARDNIALRTEWIHLPVPKGRTDPEYFSPLAGLELHDHIGQGQKPPRLYLGLVHANDEVGTRKRIEMAEATVPFPFGVATECGLGRTPGEIDNILQICKDVSIEIE
;
A
#
# COMPACT_ATOMS: atom_id res chain seq x y z
N MET A 1 -10.35 -10.25 25.57
CA MET A 1 -9.27 -10.19 24.55
C MET A 1 -7.93 -10.17 25.26
N ARG A 2 -7.01 -11.08 24.93
CA ARG A 2 -5.61 -10.99 25.41
C ARG A 2 -4.91 -9.88 24.63
N ASN A 3 -4.27 -8.93 25.32
CA ASN A 3 -3.51 -7.87 24.65
C ASN A 3 -2.07 -8.32 24.36
N SER A 4 -1.39 -7.66 23.41
CA SER A 4 -0.03 -8.02 22.98
C SER A 4 0.99 -8.04 24.14
N LYS A 5 0.85 -7.14 25.12
CA LYS A 5 1.70 -7.10 26.32
C LYS A 5 1.56 -8.38 27.15
N GLN A 6 0.34 -8.90 27.30
CA GLN A 6 0.07 -10.13 28.02
C GLN A 6 0.64 -11.36 27.30
N LEU A 7 0.52 -11.41 25.97
CA LEU A 7 1.06 -12.52 25.16
C LEU A 7 2.59 -12.56 25.18
N ARG A 8 3.26 -11.40 25.19
CA ARG A 8 4.72 -11.32 25.33
C ARG A 8 5.20 -11.75 26.71
N ARG A 9 4.53 -11.34 27.79
CA ARG A 9 4.85 -11.80 29.16
C ARG A 9 4.70 -13.31 29.33
N GLN A 10 3.86 -13.94 28.52
CA GLN A 10 3.63 -15.38 28.51
C GLN A 10 4.57 -16.12 27.53
N ASN A 11 5.53 -15.44 26.90
CA ASN A 11 6.42 -15.98 25.86
C ASN A 11 5.69 -16.64 24.68
N ILE A 12 4.42 -16.28 24.44
CA ILE A 12 3.65 -16.76 23.28
C ILE A 12 4.09 -16.02 22.01
N ILE A 13 4.51 -14.76 22.15
CA ILE A 13 5.00 -13.92 21.05
C ILE A 13 6.39 -13.40 21.44
N PRO A 14 7.42 -13.61 20.60
CA PRO A 14 8.76 -13.11 20.87
C PRO A 14 8.80 -11.60 21.08
N SER A 15 9.71 -11.13 21.95
CA SER A 15 9.81 -9.72 22.32
C SER A 15 10.22 -8.81 21.15
N ASN A 16 10.91 -9.35 20.15
CA ASN A 16 11.35 -8.67 18.93
C ASN A 16 10.27 -8.59 17.82
N VAL A 17 9.12 -9.27 17.97
CA VAL A 17 8.04 -9.23 16.96
C VAL A 17 7.21 -7.96 17.11
N ARG A 18 7.09 -7.17 16.03
CA ARG A 18 6.23 -5.97 15.98
C ARG A 18 4.85 -6.32 15.42
N PHE A 19 3.82 -5.63 15.92
CA PHE A 19 2.47 -5.75 15.40
C PHE A 19 2.21 -4.68 14.36
N GLN A 20 1.67 -5.09 13.21
CA GLN A 20 1.18 -4.21 12.19
C GLN A 20 -0.35 -4.13 12.29
N VAL A 21 -0.88 -2.91 12.37
CA VAL A 21 -2.33 -2.65 12.29
C VAL A 21 -2.61 -2.05 10.92
N CYS A 22 -3.35 -2.79 10.08
CA CYS A 22 -3.76 -2.31 8.77
C CYS A 22 -5.10 -1.59 8.88
N LEU A 23 -5.14 -0.32 8.52
CA LEU A 23 -6.38 0.46 8.42
C LEU A 23 -6.66 0.75 6.95
N PRO A 24 -7.83 0.36 6.39
CA PRO A 24 -8.17 0.74 5.04
C PRO A 24 -8.41 2.27 4.97
N PRO A 25 -8.04 2.94 3.87
CA PRO A 25 -8.45 4.32 3.64
C PRO A 25 -9.99 4.43 3.64
N PRO A 26 -10.57 5.53 4.14
CA PRO A 26 -12.03 5.71 4.19
C PRO A 26 -12.73 5.50 2.83
N TYR A 27 -12.05 5.85 1.72
CA TYR A 27 -12.55 5.62 0.37
C TYR A 27 -12.82 4.14 0.07
N ASN A 28 -11.94 3.23 0.50
CA ASN A 28 -12.05 1.80 0.23
C ASN A 28 -13.23 1.16 0.99
N VAL A 29 -13.57 1.69 2.16
CA VAL A 29 -14.69 1.19 2.98
C VAL A 29 -16.04 1.52 2.33
N GLN A 30 -16.14 2.67 1.66
CA GLN A 30 -17.40 3.13 1.04
C GLN A 30 -17.79 2.30 -0.19
N VAL A 31 -16.82 1.93 -1.02
CA VAL A 31 -17.09 1.24 -2.30
C VAL A 31 -17.36 -0.26 -2.10
N VAL A 32 -16.76 -0.90 -1.10
CA VAL A 32 -16.74 -2.37 -0.98
C VAL A 32 -17.89 -2.96 -0.15
N HIS A 33 -18.54 -2.19 0.72
CA HIS A 33 -19.47 -2.73 1.73
C HIS A 33 -20.96 -2.46 1.50
N CYS A 34 -21.35 -1.85 0.38
CA CYS A 34 -22.76 -1.61 0.07
C CYS A 34 -23.37 -2.78 -0.73
N LYS A 35 -24.48 -3.36 -0.24
CA LYS A 35 -25.24 -4.40 -0.97
C LYS A 35 -25.97 -3.75 -2.16
N HIS A 36 -26.01 -4.41 -3.33
CA HIS A 36 -26.71 -3.94 -4.53
C HIS A 36 -28.14 -3.43 -4.29
N LYS A 37 -28.91 -4.08 -3.40
CA LYS A 37 -30.29 -3.68 -3.07
C LYS A 37 -30.40 -2.36 -2.28
N VAL A 38 -29.28 -1.86 -1.75
CA VAL A 38 -29.20 -0.66 -0.94
C VAL A 38 -28.57 0.50 -1.74
N VAL A 39 -28.02 0.23 -2.92
CA VAL A 39 -27.39 1.24 -3.78
C VAL A 39 -28.40 2.33 -4.15
N ASN A 40 -29.59 1.99 -4.63
CA ASN A 40 -30.61 2.98 -5.01
C ASN A 40 -31.18 3.78 -3.81
N ALA A 41 -31.03 3.26 -2.58
CA ALA A 41 -31.45 3.97 -1.36
C ALA A 41 -30.33 4.83 -0.76
N ILE A 42 -29.06 4.47 -1.02
CA ILE A 42 -27.88 5.20 -0.59
C ILE A 42 -27.51 6.28 -1.61
N GLU A 43 -27.73 6.05 -2.89
CA GLU A 43 -27.35 6.96 -3.99
C GLU A 43 -27.85 8.39 -3.77
N PRO A 44 -29.12 8.65 -3.41
CA PRO A 44 -29.58 10.02 -3.13
C PRO A 44 -28.94 10.63 -1.87
N LEU A 45 -28.66 9.82 -0.84
CA LEU A 45 -28.00 10.28 0.39
C LEU A 45 -26.49 10.49 0.16
N TYR A 46 -25.89 9.72 -0.74
CA TYR A 46 -24.50 9.86 -1.15
C TYR A 46 -24.34 11.09 -2.04
N GLU A 47 -25.27 11.32 -2.98
CA GLU A 47 -25.35 12.51 -3.82
C GLU A 47 -25.53 13.77 -2.97
N GLN A 48 -26.48 13.78 -2.03
CA GLN A 48 -26.65 14.89 -1.09
C GLN A 48 -25.38 15.12 -0.24
N ARG A 49 -24.72 14.05 0.22
CA ARG A 49 -23.46 14.19 0.97
C ARG A 49 -22.31 14.64 0.07
N PHE A 50 -22.35 14.31 -1.21
CA PHE A 50 -21.40 14.75 -2.23
C PHE A 50 -21.58 16.24 -2.51
N GLU A 51 -22.82 16.71 -2.67
CA GLU A 51 -23.18 18.13 -2.78
C GLU A 51 -22.75 18.91 -1.53
N GLU A 52 -23.09 18.46 -0.32
CA GLU A 52 -22.62 19.10 0.92
C GLU A 52 -21.09 19.10 1.06
N THR A 53 -20.42 18.10 0.47
CA THR A 53 -18.96 18.02 0.48
C THR A 53 -18.38 18.96 -0.56
N ILE A 54 -18.98 19.07 -1.75
CA ILE A 54 -18.65 20.08 -2.78
C ILE A 54 -18.85 21.47 -2.20
N ASP A 55 -19.97 21.75 -1.53
CA ASP A 55 -20.26 23.04 -0.93
C ASP A 55 -19.29 23.39 0.19
N ARG A 56 -18.89 22.42 1.02
CA ARG A 56 -17.84 22.63 2.04
C ARG A 56 -16.45 22.82 1.43
N ILE A 57 -16.17 22.15 0.32
CA ILE A 57 -14.89 22.29 -0.42
C ILE A 57 -14.84 23.67 -1.09
N VAL A 58 -15.93 24.10 -1.72
CA VAL A 58 -16.08 25.40 -2.40
C VAL A 58 -16.11 26.55 -1.41
N ALA A 59 -16.77 26.41 -0.26
CA ALA A 59 -16.88 27.46 0.75
C ALA A 59 -15.64 27.55 1.69
N GLY A 60 -14.85 26.48 1.78
CA GLY A 60 -13.76 26.37 2.75
C GLY A 60 -12.34 26.48 2.16
N ILE A 61 -12.19 26.50 0.84
CA ILE A 61 -10.89 26.50 0.16
C ILE A 61 -10.88 27.68 -0.82
N PRO A 62 -9.97 28.66 -0.67
CA PRO A 62 -9.76 29.70 -1.68
C PRO A 62 -9.56 29.05 -3.04
N HIS A 63 -10.25 29.55 -4.08
CA HIS A 63 -10.29 28.88 -5.39
C HIS A 63 -8.92 28.65 -6.05
N ASP A 64 -7.88 29.30 -5.53
CA ASP A 64 -6.49 29.18 -5.96
C ASP A 64 -5.77 27.92 -5.40
N ASP A 65 -6.38 27.22 -4.43
CA ASP A 65 -5.81 26.07 -3.70
C ASP A 65 -6.41 24.70 -4.12
N MET A 66 -7.25 24.64 -5.16
CA MET A 66 -7.82 23.37 -5.64
C MET A 66 -6.80 22.51 -6.40
N GLY A 67 -6.02 21.70 -5.68
CA GLY A 67 -5.33 20.57 -6.32
C GLY A 67 -6.31 19.46 -6.71
N GLY A 68 -6.06 18.79 -7.84
CA GLY A 68 -6.94 17.72 -8.37
C GLY A 68 -7.08 16.49 -7.46
N PRO A 69 -7.77 15.41 -7.90
CA PRO A 69 -8.07 14.21 -7.09
C PRO A 69 -6.88 13.60 -6.32
N LEU A 70 -5.68 13.69 -6.89
CA LEU A 70 -4.43 13.27 -6.27
C LEU A 70 -4.08 14.14 -5.04
N GLN A 71 -4.18 15.47 -5.14
CA GLN A 71 -3.91 16.37 -4.01
C GLN A 71 -4.87 16.08 -2.85
N GLY A 72 -6.16 15.91 -3.14
CA GLY A 72 -7.15 15.56 -2.12
C GLY A 72 -6.88 14.21 -1.45
N LEU A 73 -6.34 13.21 -2.18
CA LEU A 73 -5.85 11.96 -1.59
C LEU A 73 -4.65 12.20 -0.67
N LEU A 74 -3.64 12.92 -1.13
CA LEU A 74 -2.43 13.22 -0.37
C LEU A 74 -2.74 13.99 0.92
N ASP A 75 -3.64 14.98 0.86
CA ASP A 75 -4.04 15.73 2.05
C ASP A 75 -4.79 14.85 3.05
N ARG A 76 -5.60 13.89 2.59
CA ARG A 76 -6.24 12.90 3.46
C ARG A 76 -5.21 11.99 4.13
N VAL A 77 -4.25 11.49 3.36
CA VAL A 77 -3.14 10.66 3.88
C VAL A 77 -2.36 11.44 4.95
N ALA A 78 -1.91 12.66 4.63
CA ALA A 78 -1.17 13.50 5.58
C ALA A 78 -1.98 13.78 6.86
N ARG A 79 -3.28 14.11 6.75
CA ARG A 79 -4.15 14.30 7.91
C ARG A 79 -4.27 13.05 8.78
N LEU A 80 -4.35 11.86 8.19
CA LEU A 80 -4.41 10.60 8.95
C LEU A 80 -3.06 10.31 9.63
N CYS A 81 -1.94 10.46 8.93
CA CYS A 81 -0.60 10.25 9.47
C CYS A 81 -0.29 11.18 10.65
N ARG A 82 -0.78 12.43 10.63
CA ARG A 82 -0.65 13.39 11.75
C ARG A 82 -1.32 12.93 13.04
N ARG A 83 -2.33 12.05 12.96
CA ARG A 83 -3.02 11.50 14.14
C ARG A 83 -2.30 10.30 14.74
N ILE A 84 -1.31 9.74 14.04
CA ILE A 84 -0.51 8.62 14.54
C ILE A 84 0.64 9.20 15.37
N PRO A 85 0.85 8.76 16.63
CA PRO A 85 1.95 9.23 17.48
C PRO A 85 3.30 9.22 16.77
N GLN A 86 4.14 10.24 17.00
CA GLN A 86 5.35 10.49 16.19
C GLN A 86 6.40 9.37 16.29
N ASP A 87 6.43 8.66 17.41
CA ASP A 87 7.29 7.51 17.68
C ASP A 87 6.81 6.20 17.05
N VAL A 88 5.64 6.22 16.39
CA VAL A 88 5.08 5.07 15.68
C VAL A 88 5.42 5.19 14.20
N ASN A 89 6.14 4.18 13.70
CA ASN A 89 6.41 4.00 12.28
C ASN A 89 5.13 3.69 11.50
N ILE A 90 5.10 4.13 10.26
CA ILE A 90 4.01 3.97 9.31
C ILE A 90 4.52 3.14 8.13
N ALA A 91 3.59 2.50 7.42
CA ALA A 91 3.88 1.87 6.17
C ALA A 91 2.69 1.97 5.22
N PHE A 92 2.97 1.89 3.92
CA PHE A 92 1.95 2.06 2.88
C PHE A 92 1.87 0.82 2.01
N HIS A 93 0.65 0.32 1.82
CA HIS A 93 0.33 -0.60 0.72
C HIS A 93 -0.47 0.17 -0.32
N LEU A 94 0.12 0.37 -1.49
CA LEU A 94 -0.49 1.15 -2.57
C LEU A 94 -1.12 0.19 -3.58
N CYS A 95 -2.29 -0.33 -3.20
CA CYS A 95 -3.07 -1.19 -4.08
C CYS A 95 -3.64 -0.41 -5.28
N TYR A 96 -3.76 -1.05 -6.44
CA TYR A 96 -4.48 -0.49 -7.60
C TYR A 96 -6.00 -0.77 -7.56
N GLY A 97 -6.50 -1.37 -6.47
CA GLY A 97 -7.92 -1.63 -6.22
C GLY A 97 -8.40 -2.99 -6.74
N ASP A 98 -9.01 -3.80 -5.87
CA ASP A 98 -9.64 -5.09 -6.20
C ASP A 98 -11.07 -5.10 -5.63
N LEU A 99 -12.07 -5.16 -6.52
CA LEU A 99 -13.46 -5.43 -6.20
C LEU A 99 -13.87 -6.75 -6.85
N TYR A 100 -14.13 -7.77 -6.02
CA TYR A 100 -14.69 -9.07 -6.42
C TYR A 100 -13.85 -9.87 -7.43
N HIS A 101 -12.53 -9.98 -7.23
CA HIS A 101 -11.64 -10.80 -8.07
C HIS A 101 -11.57 -10.33 -9.54
N LYS A 102 -11.92 -9.07 -9.79
CA LYS A 102 -11.67 -8.39 -11.06
C LYS A 102 -11.03 -7.04 -10.76
N HIS A 103 -9.83 -6.87 -11.29
CA HIS A 103 -9.18 -5.56 -11.35
C HIS A 103 -10.01 -4.68 -12.30
N PHE A 104 -10.38 -3.46 -11.86
CA PHE A 104 -11.17 -2.55 -12.71
C PHE A 104 -10.40 -2.22 -14.00
N VAL A 105 -9.09 -2.01 -13.86
CA VAL A 105 -8.06 -1.93 -14.90
C VAL A 105 -6.74 -2.31 -14.23
N GLU A 106 -6.03 -3.34 -14.70
CA GLU A 106 -4.65 -3.59 -14.25
C GLU A 106 -3.76 -2.43 -14.70
N PRO A 107 -2.84 -1.94 -13.85
CA PRO A 107 -1.93 -0.88 -14.24
C PRO A 107 -1.13 -1.31 -15.47
N GLN A 108 -0.97 -0.40 -16.43
CA GLN A 108 -0.13 -0.64 -17.61
C GLN A 108 1.34 -0.83 -17.20
N ASP A 109 1.78 -0.05 -16.21
CA ASP A 109 3.11 -0.01 -15.64
C ASP A 109 3.07 0.52 -14.19
N THR A 110 4.24 0.66 -13.57
CA THR A 110 4.39 1.17 -12.19
C THR A 110 4.46 2.70 -12.07
N ALA A 111 4.23 3.48 -13.13
CA ALA A 111 4.42 4.94 -13.08
C ALA A 111 3.48 5.65 -12.11
N LEU A 112 2.21 5.23 -12.05
CA LEU A 112 1.23 5.80 -11.12
C LEU A 112 1.58 5.52 -9.64
N PRO A 113 1.87 4.27 -9.21
CA PRO A 113 2.29 4.03 -7.83
C PRO A 113 3.62 4.72 -7.48
N VAL A 114 4.54 4.90 -8.44
CA VAL A 114 5.77 5.70 -8.23
C VAL A 114 5.42 7.16 -7.96
N LYS A 115 4.61 7.78 -8.82
CA LYS A 115 4.14 9.17 -8.64
C LYS A 115 3.44 9.38 -7.30
N LEU A 116 2.57 8.44 -6.92
CA LEU A 116 1.85 8.50 -5.65
C LEU A 116 2.82 8.34 -4.46
N THR A 117 3.77 7.42 -4.55
CA THR A 117 4.78 7.18 -3.53
C THR A 117 5.61 8.43 -3.27
N ASN A 118 6.23 9.01 -4.30
CA ASN A 118 7.07 10.19 -4.15
C ASN A 118 6.25 11.35 -3.58
N ALA A 119 5.02 11.55 -4.05
CA ALA A 119 4.15 12.61 -3.55
C ALA A 119 3.69 12.41 -2.09
N ILE A 120 3.60 11.16 -1.61
CA ILE A 120 3.35 10.85 -0.19
C ILE A 120 4.61 11.16 0.63
N LEU A 121 5.78 10.71 0.19
CA LEU A 121 7.05 10.88 0.89
C LEU A 121 7.47 12.35 0.99
N ALA A 122 7.14 13.16 -0.01
CA ALA A 122 7.39 14.60 -0.02
C ALA A 122 6.56 15.39 1.04
N ARG A 123 5.60 14.75 1.72
CA ARG A 123 4.83 15.41 2.79
C ARG A 123 5.60 15.41 4.10
N ASP A 124 5.51 16.53 4.82
CA ASP A 124 6.21 16.76 6.08
C ASP A 124 6.17 15.56 7.01
N ASN A 125 7.36 15.07 7.37
CA ASN A 125 7.59 14.02 8.36
C ASN A 125 6.93 12.66 8.02
N ILE A 126 6.46 12.43 6.79
CA ILE A 126 5.98 11.11 6.35
C ILE A 126 7.17 10.22 6.00
N ALA A 127 8.11 10.69 5.18
CA ALA A 127 9.27 9.89 4.77
C ALA A 127 10.07 9.37 6.00
N LEU A 128 10.35 10.25 6.96
CA LEU A 128 11.08 9.95 8.20
C LEU A 128 10.47 8.83 9.05
N ARG A 129 9.15 8.62 8.92
CA ARG A 129 8.38 7.64 9.70
C ARG A 129 8.00 6.41 8.89
N THR A 130 8.25 6.43 7.58
CA THR A 130 7.83 5.34 6.69
C THR A 130 8.86 4.22 6.74
N GLU A 131 8.46 3.07 7.25
CA GLU A 131 9.34 1.91 7.40
C GLU A 131 9.42 1.09 6.13
N TRP A 132 8.29 0.92 5.44
CA TRP A 132 8.22 0.23 4.17
C TRP A 132 7.05 0.69 3.30
N ILE A 133 7.19 0.44 2.00
CA ILE A 133 6.20 0.69 0.96
C ILE A 133 6.02 -0.62 0.20
N HIS A 134 4.77 -1.06 0.06
CA HIS A 134 4.41 -2.28 -0.64
C HIS A 134 3.62 -1.96 -1.92
N LEU A 135 4.14 -2.40 -3.07
CA LEU A 135 3.54 -2.22 -4.38
C LEU A 135 3.10 -3.58 -4.95
N PRO A 136 1.80 -3.79 -5.24
CA PRO A 136 1.31 -5.02 -5.84
C PRO A 136 1.82 -5.19 -7.29
N VAL A 137 2.00 -6.44 -7.72
CA VAL A 137 2.38 -6.78 -9.10
C VAL A 137 1.45 -7.88 -9.62
N PRO A 138 0.67 -7.62 -10.69
CA PRO A 138 -0.18 -8.63 -11.30
C PRO A 138 0.60 -9.86 -11.75
N LYS A 139 -0.02 -11.04 -11.60
CA LYS A 139 0.62 -12.35 -11.86
C LYS A 139 1.28 -12.44 -13.23
N GLY A 140 0.66 -11.84 -14.24
CA GLY A 140 1.10 -11.89 -15.63
C GLY A 140 2.26 -10.95 -15.99
N ARG A 141 2.71 -10.08 -15.08
CA ARG A 141 3.74 -9.07 -15.39
C ARG A 141 5.14 -9.65 -15.28
N THR A 142 5.71 -9.99 -16.43
CA THR A 142 7.12 -10.39 -16.57
C THR A 142 7.85 -9.54 -17.61
N ASP A 143 7.30 -8.37 -17.94
CA ASP A 143 7.80 -7.43 -18.94
C ASP A 143 8.59 -6.28 -18.27
N PRO A 144 9.78 -5.92 -18.79
CA PRO A 144 10.62 -4.86 -18.19
C PRO A 144 9.95 -3.50 -18.19
N GLU A 145 9.11 -3.20 -19.19
CA GLU A 145 8.39 -1.93 -19.31
C GLU A 145 7.48 -1.67 -18.11
N TYR A 146 6.87 -2.72 -17.55
CA TYR A 146 6.06 -2.60 -16.33
C TYR A 146 6.87 -2.11 -15.13
N PHE A 147 8.09 -2.62 -14.95
CA PHE A 147 8.94 -2.33 -13.79
C PHE A 147 9.83 -1.09 -13.97
N SER A 148 10.15 -0.70 -15.20
CA SER A 148 11.06 0.42 -15.51
C SER A 148 10.77 1.71 -14.74
N PRO A 149 9.50 2.14 -14.54
CA PRO A 149 9.21 3.35 -13.76
C PRO A 149 9.67 3.30 -12.30
N LEU A 150 9.84 2.12 -11.69
CA LEU A 150 10.29 1.97 -10.30
C LEU A 150 11.66 2.63 -10.05
N ALA A 151 12.50 2.77 -11.08
CA ALA A 151 13.76 3.50 -10.98
C ALA A 151 13.60 4.98 -10.56
N GLY A 152 12.40 5.55 -10.73
CA GLY A 152 12.06 6.90 -10.30
C GLY A 152 11.61 7.04 -8.85
N LEU A 153 11.68 6.01 -8.01
CA LEU A 153 11.32 6.13 -6.60
C LEU A 153 12.35 6.95 -5.81
N GLU A 154 11.86 8.00 -5.16
CA GLU A 154 12.64 8.98 -4.40
C GLU A 154 12.77 8.55 -2.92
N LEU A 155 13.18 7.30 -2.66
CA LEU A 155 13.18 6.72 -1.30
C LEU A 155 14.17 7.37 -0.33
N HIS A 156 15.26 7.94 -0.88
CA HIS A 156 16.30 8.63 -0.11
C HIS A 156 16.06 10.14 -0.03
N ASP A 157 15.03 10.63 -0.72
CA ASP A 157 14.68 12.03 -0.68
C ASP A 157 13.83 12.27 0.56
N HIS A 158 13.88 13.49 1.09
CA HIS A 158 13.09 13.89 2.25
C HIS A 158 13.40 13.13 3.58
N ILE A 159 14.51 12.39 3.64
CA ILE A 159 15.07 11.85 4.89
C ILE A 159 16.33 12.62 5.30
N GLY A 160 16.62 12.67 6.60
CA GLY A 160 17.81 13.31 7.15
C GLY A 160 19.09 12.50 6.93
N GLN A 161 20.24 13.16 6.99
CA GLN A 161 21.55 12.48 6.89
C GLN A 161 21.67 11.37 7.96
N GLY A 162 22.08 10.18 7.54
CA GLY A 162 22.26 9.02 8.42
C GLY A 162 20.98 8.23 8.74
N GLN A 163 19.83 8.61 8.20
CA GLN A 163 18.60 7.82 8.31
C GLN A 163 18.49 6.79 7.18
N LYS A 164 17.83 5.67 7.48
CA LYS A 164 17.55 4.63 6.48
C LYS A 164 16.31 5.01 5.68
N PRO A 165 16.31 4.85 4.35
CA PRO A 165 15.12 5.05 3.53
C PRO A 165 14.05 4.00 3.86
N PRO A 166 12.78 4.25 3.49
CA PRO A 166 11.74 3.22 3.50
C PRO A 166 12.16 2.01 2.66
N ARG A 167 11.89 0.80 3.15
CA ARG A 167 12.12 -0.43 2.37
C ARG A 167 11.03 -0.60 1.30
N LEU A 168 11.41 -0.88 0.06
CA LEU A 168 10.45 -1.30 -0.96
C LEU A 168 10.16 -2.80 -0.83
N TYR A 169 8.89 -3.17 -0.88
CA TYR A 169 8.44 -4.55 -1.06
C TYR A 169 7.59 -4.64 -2.33
N LEU A 170 7.91 -5.60 -3.19
CA LEU A 170 7.17 -5.88 -4.41
C LEU A 170 6.32 -7.14 -4.24
N GLY A 171 5.06 -7.06 -4.64
CA GLY A 171 4.06 -8.12 -4.57
C GLY A 171 4.25 -9.21 -5.63
N LEU A 172 5.43 -9.83 -5.69
CA LEU A 172 5.86 -10.76 -6.76
C LEU A 172 5.44 -12.21 -6.51
N VAL A 173 5.06 -12.56 -5.28
CA VAL A 173 4.68 -13.92 -4.88
C VAL A 173 3.22 -14.18 -5.15
N HIS A 174 2.96 -15.24 -5.91
CA HIS A 174 1.62 -15.72 -6.25
C HIS A 174 1.47 -17.19 -5.87
N ALA A 175 0.30 -17.58 -5.38
CA ALA A 175 0.01 -18.97 -5.04
C ALA A 175 0.26 -19.90 -6.23
N ASN A 176 0.87 -21.04 -5.92
CA ASN A 176 1.17 -22.14 -6.84
C ASN A 176 1.98 -21.69 -8.07
N ASP A 177 2.82 -20.66 -7.93
CA ASP A 177 3.55 -20.03 -9.04
C ASP A 177 5.00 -19.64 -8.66
N GLU A 178 5.79 -20.58 -8.15
CA GLU A 178 7.20 -20.33 -7.83
C GLU A 178 8.01 -19.93 -9.08
N VAL A 179 7.81 -20.66 -10.19
CA VAL A 179 8.51 -20.39 -11.46
C VAL A 179 8.21 -18.99 -11.97
N GLY A 180 6.94 -18.57 -11.97
CA GLY A 180 6.57 -17.20 -12.32
C GLY A 180 7.14 -16.19 -11.33
N THR A 181 7.16 -16.52 -10.04
CA THR A 181 7.69 -15.64 -8.98
C THR A 181 9.17 -15.34 -9.23
N ARG A 182 9.97 -16.36 -9.54
CA ARG A 182 11.40 -16.18 -9.89
C ARG A 182 11.59 -15.31 -11.13
N LYS A 183 10.79 -15.52 -12.19
CA LYS A 183 10.84 -14.68 -13.40
C LYS A 183 10.51 -13.21 -13.10
N ARG A 184 9.53 -12.96 -12.23
CA ARG A 184 9.15 -11.61 -11.80
C ARG A 184 10.25 -10.94 -10.97
N ILE A 185 10.91 -11.70 -10.10
CA ILE A 185 12.07 -11.22 -9.32
C ILE A 185 13.20 -10.84 -10.26
N GLU A 186 13.60 -11.75 -11.17
CA GLU A 186 14.67 -11.50 -12.13
C GLU A 186 14.40 -10.24 -12.97
N MET A 187 13.15 -10.06 -13.43
CA MET A 187 12.77 -8.87 -14.20
C MET A 187 12.82 -7.58 -13.36
N ALA A 188 12.37 -7.63 -12.12
CA ALA A 188 12.46 -6.50 -11.20
C ALA A 188 13.92 -6.19 -10.84
N GLU A 189 14.78 -7.19 -10.60
CA GLU A 189 16.21 -6.99 -10.34
C GLU A 189 16.94 -6.36 -11.53
N ALA A 190 16.54 -6.71 -12.76
CA ALA A 190 17.13 -6.13 -13.97
C ALA A 190 16.77 -4.66 -14.20
N THR A 191 15.72 -4.14 -13.55
CA THR A 191 15.15 -2.81 -13.83
C THR A 191 15.18 -1.87 -12.62
N VAL A 192 15.10 -2.39 -11.40
CA VAL A 192 15.05 -1.61 -10.16
C VAL A 192 16.47 -1.41 -9.62
N PRO A 193 16.98 -0.17 -9.54
CA PRO A 193 18.40 0.09 -9.23
C PRO A 193 18.76 0.00 -7.74
N PHE A 194 17.84 -0.43 -6.87
CA PHE A 194 18.03 -0.50 -5.43
C PHE A 194 17.37 -1.75 -4.82
N PRO A 195 17.78 -2.16 -3.60
CA PRO A 195 17.26 -3.37 -2.97
C PRO A 195 15.75 -3.29 -2.71
N PHE A 196 15.07 -4.42 -2.90
CA PHE A 196 13.67 -4.60 -2.56
C PHE A 196 13.43 -5.95 -1.89
N GLY A 197 12.38 -6.03 -1.08
CA GLY A 197 11.85 -7.28 -0.55
C GLY A 197 10.73 -7.85 -1.43
N VAL A 198 10.41 -9.11 -1.20
CA VAL A 198 9.33 -9.83 -1.89
C VAL A 198 8.14 -10.02 -0.95
N ALA A 199 6.95 -9.90 -1.49
CA ALA A 199 5.69 -10.10 -0.78
C ALA A 199 4.64 -10.69 -1.73
N THR A 200 3.49 -11.06 -1.16
CA THR A 200 2.32 -11.40 -1.97
C THR A 200 1.72 -10.15 -2.59
N GLU A 201 1.07 -10.28 -3.74
CA GLU A 201 0.44 -9.15 -4.42
C GLU A 201 -0.47 -8.31 -3.50
N CYS A 202 -1.32 -8.96 -2.70
CA CYS A 202 -2.23 -8.32 -1.77
C CYS A 202 -2.31 -9.11 -0.45
N GLY A 203 -3.20 -8.70 0.46
CA GLY A 203 -3.44 -9.41 1.71
C GLY A 203 -4.11 -10.77 1.52
N LEU A 204 -3.77 -11.74 2.37
CA LEU A 204 -4.24 -13.14 2.29
C LEU A 204 -5.66 -13.38 2.85
N GLY A 205 -6.44 -12.33 3.08
CA GLY A 205 -7.75 -12.41 3.75
C GLY A 205 -8.81 -13.22 2.98
N ARG A 206 -8.55 -13.56 1.72
CA ARG A 206 -9.43 -14.32 0.82
C ARG A 206 -8.81 -15.61 0.28
N THR A 207 -7.73 -16.10 0.90
CA THR A 207 -6.90 -17.19 0.35
C THR A 207 -6.93 -18.45 1.24
N PRO A 208 -8.08 -19.12 1.45
CA PRO A 208 -8.09 -20.37 2.19
C PRO A 208 -7.46 -21.49 1.35
N GLY A 209 -6.48 -22.21 1.92
CA GLY A 209 -5.89 -23.42 1.33
C GLY A 209 -4.59 -23.24 0.55
N GLU A 210 -4.16 -22.00 0.26
CA GLU A 210 -2.90 -21.74 -0.46
C GLU A 210 -1.82 -21.08 0.41
N ILE A 211 -2.14 -20.80 1.68
CA ILE A 211 -1.23 -20.09 2.60
C ILE A 211 0.11 -20.83 2.75
N ASP A 212 0.09 -22.14 2.94
CA ASP A 212 1.32 -22.92 3.14
C ASP A 212 2.23 -22.86 1.92
N ASN A 213 1.65 -22.95 0.71
CA ASN A 213 2.40 -22.81 -0.53
C ASN A 213 2.99 -21.40 -0.69
N ILE A 214 2.19 -20.36 -0.42
CA ILE A 214 2.66 -18.97 -0.47
C ILE A 214 3.83 -18.75 0.50
N LEU A 215 3.71 -19.21 1.74
CA LEU A 215 4.76 -19.06 2.74
C LEU A 215 6.02 -19.84 2.34
N GLN A 216 5.87 -21.02 1.74
CA GLN A 216 6.98 -21.80 1.22
C GLN A 216 7.69 -21.05 0.07
N ILE A 217 6.95 -20.51 -0.90
CA ILE A 217 7.54 -19.70 -1.99
C ILE A 217 8.25 -18.48 -1.42
N CYS A 218 7.62 -17.73 -0.50
CA CYS A 218 8.25 -16.58 0.16
C CYS A 218 9.59 -16.97 0.79
N LYS A 219 9.64 -18.09 1.51
CA LYS A 219 10.88 -18.61 2.11
C LYS A 219 11.93 -18.94 1.05
N ASP A 220 11.54 -19.60 -0.03
CA ASP A 220 12.47 -20.12 -1.06
C ASP A 220 13.02 -19.03 -2.00
N VAL A 221 12.42 -17.84 -1.99
CA VAL A 221 12.83 -16.70 -2.82
C VAL A 221 13.35 -15.51 -2.00
N SER A 222 13.27 -15.57 -0.67
CA SER A 222 13.81 -14.54 0.22
C SER A 222 15.17 -14.95 0.80
N ILE A 223 16.05 -13.98 0.99
CA ILE A 223 17.30 -14.14 1.75
C ILE A 223 17.23 -13.37 3.07
N GLU A 224 18.03 -13.79 4.06
CA GLU A 224 18.21 -12.98 5.26
C GLU A 224 18.91 -11.66 4.89
N ILE A 225 18.39 -10.56 5.43
CA ILE A 225 19.02 -9.24 5.29
C ILE A 225 19.86 -9.02 6.55
N GLU A 226 21.19 -8.93 6.39
CA GLU A 226 22.14 -8.57 7.45
C GLU A 226 21.92 -7.14 7.99
#